data_AF-A0A3C1C2L5-F1
#
_entry.id   AF-A0A3C1C2L5-F1
#
_cell.length_a   1.000
_cell.length_b   1.000
_cell.length_c   1.000
_cell.angle_alpha   90.00
_cell.angle_beta   90.00
_cell.angle_gamma   90.00
#
_symmetry.space_group_name_H-M   'P 1'
#
loop_
_entity.id
_entity.type
_entity.pdbx_description
1 polymer ?
#
loop_
_entity_poly.entity_id
_entity_poly.type
_entity_poly.pdbx_seq_one_letter_code
_entity_poly.pdbx_strand_id
1 'polypeptide(L)'
;MKPATAADWNEEYLDLILTVGVVPSLESAIAHINRHGSHHSDTILSENEKAQEKFLEQVDSACVYANASTRFTDGGEFGMGAEIGI
;
A
#
# COMPACT_ATOMS: atom_id res chain seq x y z
N MET A 1 16.62 15.62 -1.68
CA MET A 1 15.85 14.74 -2.59
C MET A 1 16.78 14.27 -3.70
N LYS A 2 16.80 12.98 -3.98
CA LYS A 2 17.54 12.35 -5.09
C LYS A 2 16.51 11.73 -6.06
N PRO A 3 16.76 11.68 -7.37
CA PRO A 3 15.90 10.95 -8.28
C PRO A 3 15.80 9.47 -7.86
N ALA A 4 14.59 8.92 -7.86
CA ALA A 4 14.39 7.49 -7.63
C ALA A 4 15.03 6.68 -8.76
N THR A 5 15.68 5.59 -8.39
CA THR A 5 16.22 4.59 -9.30
C THR A 5 15.21 3.44 -9.47
N ALA A 6 15.48 2.52 -10.39
CA ALA A 6 14.62 1.34 -10.56
C ALA A 6 14.60 0.42 -9.33
N ALA A 7 15.68 0.38 -8.56
CA ALA A 7 15.77 -0.45 -7.35
C ALA A 7 14.88 0.09 -6.22
N ASP A 8 14.78 1.42 -6.09
CA ASP A 8 14.03 2.10 -5.03
C ASP A 8 12.52 1.75 -5.02
N TRP A 9 11.97 1.21 -6.12
CA TRP A 9 10.57 0.78 -6.17
C TRP A 9 10.30 -0.55 -5.46
N ASN A 10 11.32 -1.39 -5.23
CA ASN A 10 11.16 -2.70 -4.60
C ASN A 10 11.85 -2.78 -3.23
N GLU A 11 12.31 -1.65 -2.70
CA GLU A 11 13.12 -1.60 -1.48
C GLU A 11 12.25 -1.25 -0.27
N GLU A 12 12.40 -2.03 0.81
CA GLU A 12 11.83 -1.71 2.12
C GLU A 12 12.91 -1.11 3.01
N TYR A 13 12.79 0.19 3.33
CA TYR A 13 13.88 0.92 3.99
C TYR A 13 13.93 0.78 5.52
N LEU A 14 12.80 0.53 6.18
CA LEU A 14 12.66 0.51 7.65
C LEU A 14 13.29 1.73 8.36
N ASP A 15 13.23 2.89 7.72
CA ASP A 15 13.81 4.16 8.17
C ASP A 15 12.95 5.34 7.67
N LEU A 16 13.32 6.58 7.99
CA LEU A 16 12.68 7.81 7.54
C LEU A 16 13.02 8.14 6.07
N ILE A 17 12.80 7.17 5.18
CA ILE A 17 13.06 7.23 3.74
C ILE A 17 11.77 6.87 2.99
N LEU A 18 11.45 7.62 1.93
CA LEU A 18 10.27 7.38 1.09
C LEU A 18 10.61 7.56 -0.39
N THR A 19 10.15 6.61 -1.21
CA THR A 19 10.12 6.73 -2.68
C THR A 19 8.76 7.25 -3.12
N VAL A 20 8.74 8.35 -3.87
CA VAL A 20 7.50 9.00 -4.34
C VAL A 20 7.49 9.05 -5.87
N GLY A 21 6.41 8.55 -6.47
CA GLY A 21 6.18 8.56 -7.91
C GLY A 21 4.82 9.15 -8.25
N VAL A 22 4.74 9.77 -9.44
CA VAL A 22 3.46 10.23 -10.01
C VAL A 22 3.01 9.21 -11.05
N VAL A 23 1.76 8.80 -10.96
CA VAL A 23 1.12 7.89 -11.90
C VAL A 23 -0.02 8.60 -12.63
N PRO A 24 -0.29 8.27 -13.90
CA PRO A 24 -1.27 9.00 -14.71
C PRO A 24 -2.73 8.61 -14.42
N SER A 25 -2.97 7.49 -13.73
CA SER A 25 -4.31 7.01 -13.41
C SER A 25 -4.34 6.06 -12.22
N LEU A 26 -5.55 5.75 -11.74
CA LEU A 26 -5.78 4.75 -10.70
C LEU A 26 -5.32 3.36 -11.13
N GLU A 27 -5.58 2.97 -12.37
CA GLU A 27 -5.15 1.68 -12.93
C GLU A 27 -3.63 1.57 -12.96
N SER A 28 -2.94 2.67 -13.25
CA SER A 28 -1.48 2.72 -13.21
C SER A 28 -0.94 2.61 -11.78
N ALA A 29 -1.66 3.16 -10.78
CA ALA A 29 -1.33 3.00 -9.37
C ALA A 29 -1.47 1.54 -8.93
N ILE A 30 -2.62 0.91 -9.22
CA ILE A 30 -2.91 -0.49 -8.90
C ILE A 30 -1.87 -1.41 -9.55
N ALA A 31 -1.57 -1.20 -10.84
CA ALA A 31 -0.57 -1.99 -11.56
C ALA A 31 0.85 -1.80 -11.00
N HIS A 32 1.18 -0.60 -10.53
CA HIS A 32 2.47 -0.33 -9.88
C HIS A 32 2.58 -1.09 -8.55
N ILE A 33 1.55 -0.98 -7.70
CA ILE A 33 1.48 -1.66 -6.40
C ILE A 33 1.58 -3.17 -6.58
N ASN A 34 0.74 -3.77 -7.42
CA ASN A 34 0.74 -5.22 -7.65
C ASN A 34 2.05 -5.74 -8.29
N ARG A 35 2.85 -4.86 -8.92
CA ARG A 35 4.13 -5.23 -9.52
C ARG A 35 5.30 -5.14 -8.53
N HIS A 36 5.27 -4.15 -7.65
CA HIS A 36 6.43 -3.74 -6.84
C HIS A 36 6.25 -3.98 -5.34
N GLY A 37 5.00 -4.04 -4.86
CA GLY A 37 4.67 -4.32 -3.47
C GLY A 37 5.00 -5.76 -3.10
N SER A 38 5.20 -5.99 -1.81
CA SER A 38 5.37 -7.33 -1.22
C SER A 38 4.03 -8.02 -0.93
N HIS A 39 2.91 -7.44 -1.35
CA HIS A 39 1.54 -7.88 -1.09
C HIS A 39 1.15 -7.89 0.40
N HIS A 40 1.77 -7.02 1.22
CA HIS A 40 1.51 -6.92 2.67
C HIS A 40 0.34 -5.99 3.00
N SER A 41 0.55 -4.67 2.85
CA SER A 41 -0.44 -3.64 3.22
C SER A 41 -0.39 -2.45 2.28
N ASP A 42 -1.53 -2.11 1.69
CA ASP A 42 -1.66 -1.00 0.76
C ASP A 42 -2.90 -0.15 1.04
N THR A 43 -2.82 1.16 0.76
CA THR A 43 -3.91 2.10 1.07
C THR A 43 -4.14 3.12 -0.04
N ILE A 44 -5.40 3.52 -0.21
CA ILE A 44 -5.80 4.65 -1.04
C ILE A 44 -6.36 5.78 -0.17
N LEU A 45 -5.96 7.02 -0.48
CA LEU A 45 -6.59 8.23 0.03
C LEU A 45 -7.42 8.86 -1.09
N SER A 46 -8.74 8.90 -0.93
CA SER A 46 -9.67 9.40 -1.95
C SER A 46 -11.03 9.74 -1.34
N GLU A 47 -11.71 10.76 -1.86
CA GLU A 47 -13.13 11.02 -1.57
C GLU A 47 -14.08 10.35 -2.59
N ASN A 48 -13.54 9.79 -3.68
CA ASN A 48 -14.31 9.09 -4.69
C ASN A 48 -14.51 7.62 -4.29
N GLU A 49 -15.72 7.27 -3.87
CA GLU A 49 -16.11 5.92 -3.44
C GLU A 49 -15.83 4.86 -4.51
N LYS A 50 -16.12 5.13 -5.79
CA LYS A 50 -15.86 4.18 -6.89
C LYS A 50 -14.38 3.89 -7.08
N ALA A 51 -13.53 4.89 -6.83
CA ALA A 51 -12.09 4.71 -6.87
C ALA A 51 -11.60 3.87 -5.69
N GLN A 52 -12.17 4.08 -4.49
CA GLN A 52 -11.87 3.26 -3.31
C GLN A 52 -12.30 1.81 -3.54
N GLU A 53 -13.54 1.56 -3.96
CA GLU A 53 -14.06 0.22 -4.26
C GLU A 53 -13.17 -0.50 -5.27
N LYS A 54 -12.86 0.16 -6.39
CA LYS A 54 -11.97 -0.42 -7.42
C LYS A 54 -10.57 -0.75 -6.88
N PHE A 55 -10.01 0.10 -6.03
CA PHE A 55 -8.70 -0.13 -5.42
C PHE A 55 -8.76 -1.33 -4.45
N LEU A 56 -9.75 -1.37 -3.56
CA LEU A 56 -9.98 -2.44 -2.60
C LEU A 56 -10.20 -3.80 -3.29
N GLU A 57 -10.82 -3.81 -4.47
CA GLU A 57 -11.06 -5.04 -5.24
C GLU A 57 -9.86 -5.52 -6.06
N GLN A 58 -8.97 -4.62 -6.49
CA GLN A 58 -7.95 -4.94 -7.51
C GLN A 58 -6.51 -4.92 -7.01
N VAL A 59 -6.25 -4.33 -5.85
CA VAL A 59 -4.94 -4.46 -5.19
C VAL A 59 -4.88 -5.82 -4.52
N ASP A 60 -3.88 -6.60 -4.89
CA ASP A 60 -3.67 -7.95 -4.36
C ASP A 60 -2.73 -7.82 -3.15
N SER A 61 -3.27 -7.67 -1.94
CA SER A 61 -2.47 -7.61 -0.71
C SER A 61 -3.23 -8.23 0.44
N ALA A 62 -2.52 -8.70 1.46
CA ALA A 62 -3.14 -9.27 2.64
C ALA A 62 -4.11 -8.28 3.31
N CYS A 63 -3.79 -6.98 3.31
CA CYS A 63 -4.65 -5.92 3.79
C CYS A 63 -4.70 -4.74 2.81
N VAL A 64 -5.91 -4.33 2.41
CA VAL A 64 -6.13 -3.15 1.57
C VAL A 64 -7.06 -2.19 2.30
N TYR A 65 -6.67 -0.92 2.37
CA TYR A 65 -7.38 0.11 3.11
C TYR A 65 -7.86 1.26 2.23
N ALA A 66 -8.95 1.90 2.64
CA ALA A 66 -9.39 3.19 2.13
C ALA A 66 -9.40 4.20 3.29
N ASN A 67 -8.70 5.32 3.11
CA ASN A 67 -8.64 6.42 4.08
C ASN A 67 -8.19 6.00 5.49
N ALA A 68 -7.36 4.97 5.58
CA ALA A 68 -6.77 4.49 6.83
C ALA A 68 -5.27 4.22 6.70
N SER A 69 -4.56 4.31 7.82
CA SER A 69 -3.13 4.05 7.90
C SER A 69 -2.82 2.57 7.67
N THR A 70 -1.76 2.28 6.93
CA THR A 70 -1.25 0.90 6.75
C THR A 70 -0.75 0.27 8.05
N ARG A 71 -0.49 1.09 9.09
CA ARG A 71 -0.10 0.60 10.42
C ARG A 71 -1.15 -0.24 11.13
N PHE A 72 -2.40 -0.23 10.68
CA PHE A 72 -3.46 -1.06 11.26
C PHE A 72 -3.38 -2.54 10.87
N THR A 73 -2.41 -2.95 10.04
CA THR A 73 -2.14 -4.38 9.81
C THR A 73 -1.41 -4.96 11.01
N ASP A 74 -2.20 -5.37 12.00
CA ASP A 74 -1.79 -5.96 13.26
C ASP A 74 -3.01 -6.66 13.90
N GLY A 75 -2.84 -7.89 14.40
CA GLY A 75 -3.92 -8.68 14.98
C GLY A 75 -4.57 -8.05 16.22
N GLY A 76 -3.82 -7.26 16.99
CA GLY A 76 -4.37 -6.47 18.10
C GLY A 76 -5.30 -5.37 17.60
N GLU A 77 -4.87 -4.62 16.59
CA GLU A 77 -5.68 -3.57 15.93
C GLU A 77 -6.92 -4.16 15.23
N PHE A 78 -6.83 -5.39 14.72
CA PHE A 78 -7.97 -6.13 14.15
C PHE A 78 -8.90 -6.76 15.20
N GLY A 79 -8.59 -6.63 16.49
CA GLY A 79 -9.42 -7.18 17.57
C GLY A 79 -9.29 -8.70 17.76
N MET A 80 -8.25 -9.32 17.20
CA MET A 80 -7.93 -10.74 17.40
C MET A 80 -7.17 -10.98 18.72
N GLY A 81 -6.74 -9.91 19.40
CA GLY A 81 -6.04 -9.93 20.68
C GLY A 81 -4.54 -10.17 20.55
N ALA A 82 -4.12 -11.19 19.80
CA ALA A 82 -2.71 -11.47 19.52
C ALA A 82 -2.54 -12.09 18.12
N GLU A 83 -1.35 -11.96 17.55
CA GLU A 83 -0.96 -12.62 16.30
C GLU A 83 0.40 -13.32 16.41
N ILE A 84 0.66 -14.24 15.47
CA ILE A 84 2.01 -14.68 15.14
C ILE A 84 2.30 -14.08 13.76
N GLY A 85 2.91 -12.90 13.73
CA GLY A 85 3.39 -12.25 12.51
C GLY A 85 4.83 -12.64 12.19
N ILE A 86 5.19 -12.65 10.90
CA ILE A 86 6.57 -12.79 10.41
C ILE A 86 6.88 -11.66 9.43
#